data_AF-A0A838KNC7-F1
#
_entry.id   AF-A0A838KNC7-F1
#
_cell.length_a   1.000
_cell.length_b   1.000
_cell.length_c   1.000
_cell.angle_alpha   90.00
_cell.angle_beta   90.00
_cell.angle_gamma   90.00
#
_symmetry.space_group_name_H-M   'P 1'
#
loop_
_entity.id
_entity.type
_entity.pdbx_description
1 polymer ?
#
loop_
_entity_poly.entity_id
_entity_poly.type
_entity_poly.pdbx_seq_one_letter_code
_entity_poly.pdbx_strand_id
1 'polypeptide(L)' 'MKTMTCRQLGGPCGLEHRGETADDVINAQDRHLKEVEKAGDATHQEARDAMKGRWRHPKKSMGWYRDTKKAFADLPED' A
#
# COMPACT_ATOMS: atom_id res chain seq x y z
N MET A 1 2.04 -17.55 3.61
CA MET A 1 2.10 -16.07 3.82
C MET A 1 2.61 -15.45 2.53
N LYS A 2 2.20 -14.23 2.16
CA LYS A 2 2.70 -13.59 0.93
C LYS A 2 3.32 -12.22 1.24
N THR A 3 4.18 -11.78 0.33
CA THR A 3 4.96 -10.55 0.46
C THR A 3 4.63 -9.57 -0.67
N MET A 4 4.23 -8.35 -0.32
CA MET A 4 4.07 -7.22 -1.24
C MET A 4 4.98 -6.06 -0.83
N THR A 5 5.64 -5.44 -1.79
CA THR A 5 6.47 -4.26 -1.55
C THR A 5 5.63 -2.98 -1.49
N CYS A 6 6.12 -1.98 -0.76
CA CYS A 6 5.54 -0.64 -0.74
C CYS A 6 5.37 -0.07 -2.16
N ARG A 7 6.32 -0.31 -3.08
CA ARG A 7 6.19 -0.03 -4.52
C ARG A 7 4.99 -0.70 -5.18
N GLN A 8 4.76 -2.00 -4.94
CA GLN A 8 3.60 -2.70 -5.49
C GLN A 8 2.26 -2.14 -4.95
N LEU A 9 2.28 -1.52 -3.78
CA LEU A 9 1.12 -0.87 -3.16
C LEU A 9 1.00 0.63 -3.51
N GLY A 10 1.90 1.15 -4.36
CA GLY A 10 1.87 2.53 -4.85
C GLY A 10 2.69 3.53 -4.04
N GLY A 11 3.63 3.06 -3.22
CA GLY A 11 4.64 3.88 -2.55
C GLY A 11 5.99 3.95 -3.29
N PRO A 12 6.95 4.73 -2.80
CA PRO A 12 8.23 4.97 -3.50
C PRO A 12 9.30 3.91 -3.19
N CYS A 13 9.17 3.18 -2.08
CA CYS A 13 10.26 2.37 -1.52
C CYS A 13 10.06 0.85 -1.68
N GLY A 14 11.15 0.11 -1.50
CA GLY A 14 11.16 -1.36 -1.63
C GLY A 14 10.78 -2.10 -0.35
N LEU A 15 10.27 -1.44 0.69
CA LEU A 15 9.94 -2.09 1.96
C LEU A 15 8.95 -3.23 1.73
N GLU A 16 9.25 -4.40 2.29
CA GLU A 16 8.42 -5.59 2.17
C GLU A 16 7.35 -5.64 3.26
N HIS A 17 6.10 -5.81 2.87
CA HIS A 17 4.96 -6.04 3.73
C HIS A 17 4.51 -7.49 3.60
N ARG A 18 4.56 -8.22 4.70
CA ARG A 18 4.16 -9.63 4.77
C ARG A 18 2.80 -9.76 5.44
N GLY A 19 1.94 -10.63 4.92
CA GLY A 19 0.59 -10.84 5.45
C GLY A 19 -0.04 -12.15 4.99
N GLU A 20 -1.07 -12.59 5.70
CA GLU A 20 -1.89 -13.73 5.30
C GLU A 20 -2.94 -13.32 4.26
N THR A 21 -3.35 -12.06 4.31
CA THR A 21 -4.34 -11.47 3.41
C THR A 21 -3.82 -10.20 2.75
N ALA A 22 -4.48 -9.80 1.66
CA ALA A 22 -4.25 -8.52 1.03
C ALA A 22 -4.52 -7.34 2.00
N ASP A 23 -5.49 -7.50 2.90
CA ASP A 23 -5.83 -6.50 3.89
C ASP A 23 -4.69 -6.31 4.92
N ASP A 24 -3.98 -7.39 5.28
CA ASP A 24 -2.82 -7.30 6.19
C ASP A 24 -1.70 -6.46 5.59
N VAL A 25 -1.35 -6.69 4.31
CA VAL A 25 -0.28 -5.93 3.65
C VAL A 25 -0.69 -4.48 3.34
N ILE A 26 -1.97 -4.23 3.05
CA ILE A 26 -2.52 -2.88 2.91
C ILE A 26 -2.42 -2.12 4.24
N ASN A 27 -2.83 -2.75 5.35
CA ASN A 27 -2.76 -2.15 6.68
C ASN A 27 -1.30 -1.91 7.11
N ALA A 28 -0.40 -2.83 6.79
CA ALA A 28 1.03 -2.67 7.04
C ALA A 28 1.63 -1.49 6.25
N GLN A 29 1.24 -1.31 4.99
CA GLN A 29 1.67 -0.20 4.16
C GLN A 29 1.11 1.15 4.64
N ASP A 30 -0.16 1.20 5.06
CA ASP A 30 -0.75 2.42 5.62
C ASP A 30 -0.07 2.83 6.93
N ARG A 31 0.26 1.85 7.79
CA ARG A 31 1.05 2.10 9.01
C ARG A 31 2.43 2.66 8.67
N HIS A 32 3.15 2.01 7.75
CA HIS A 32 4.45 2.47 7.27
C HIS A 32 4.37 3.91 6.76
N LEU A 33 3.38 4.23 5.92
CA LEU A 33 3.19 5.56 5.37
C LEU A 33 2.95 6.62 6.46
N LYS A 34 2.17 6.29 7.50
CA LYS A 34 1.93 7.19 8.64
C LYS A 34 3.19 7.43 9.48
N GLU A 35 4.02 6.40 9.65
CA GLU A 35 5.27 6.49 10.42
C GLU A 35 6.28 7.41 9.72
N VAL A 36 6.46 7.25 8.41
CA VAL A 36 7.38 8.10 7.64
C VAL A 36 6.83 9.53 7.44
N GLU A 37 5.51 9.71 7.28
CA GLU A 37 4.88 11.05 7.26
C GLU A 37 5.14 11.77 8.60
N LYS A 38 4.97 11.07 9.73
CA LYS A 38 5.26 11.63 11.06
C LYS A 38 6.74 11.94 11.26
N ALA A 39 7.64 11.17 10.65
CA ALA A 39 9.08 11.41 10.68
C ALA A 39 9.51 12.59 9.78
N GLY A 40 8.59 13.20 9.02
CA GLY A 40 8.90 14.30 8.11
C GLY A 40 9.55 13.86 6.80
N ASP A 41 9.36 12.60 6.40
CA ASP A 41 9.94 12.07 5.17
C ASP A 41 9.25 12.68 3.93
N ALA A 42 10.06 13.35 3.10
CA ALA A 42 9.60 13.92 1.84
C ALA A 42 9.45 12.87 0.74
N THR A 43 10.14 11.71 0.84
CA THR A 43 10.13 10.71 -0.23
C THR A 43 8.76 10.03 -0.39
N HIS A 44 8.01 9.87 0.69
CA HIS A 44 6.66 9.29 0.68
C HIS A 44 5.56 10.33 0.49
N GLN A 45 5.90 11.61 0.34
CA GLN A 45 4.93 12.70 0.30
C GLN A 45 4.01 12.60 -0.94
N GLU A 46 4.55 12.26 -2.11
CA GLU A 46 3.75 12.02 -3.32
C GLU A 46 2.80 10.82 -3.17
N ALA A 47 3.29 9.71 -2.60
CA ALA A 47 2.48 8.53 -2.34
C ALA A 47 1.36 8.84 -1.33
N ARG A 48 1.65 9.67 -0.34
CA ARG A 48 0.68 10.14 0.66
C ARG A 48 -0.41 10.99 0.02
N ASP A 49 -0.06 11.93 -0.83
CA ASP A 49 -1.02 12.78 -1.52
C ASP A 49 -1.86 11.99 -2.51
N ALA A 50 -1.26 11.04 -3.23
CA ALA A 50 -1.98 10.10 -4.09
C ALA A 50 -2.99 9.26 -3.28
N MET A 51 -2.60 8.76 -2.10
CA MET A 51 -3.48 8.00 -1.21
C MET A 51 -4.63 8.86 -0.68
N LYS A 52 -4.36 10.07 -0.18
CA LYS A 52 -5.39 11.05 0.22
C LYS A 52 -6.35 11.34 -0.94
N GLY A 53 -5.82 11.55 -2.14
CA GLY A 53 -6.60 11.76 -3.36
C GLY A 53 -7.50 10.58 -3.70
N ARG A 54 -6.99 9.34 -3.66
CA ARG A 54 -7.80 8.14 -3.90
C ARG A 54 -8.95 8.03 -2.90
N TRP A 55 -8.71 8.30 -1.62
CA TRP A 55 -9.72 8.18 -0.55
C TRP A 55 -10.86 9.18 -0.69
N ARG A 56 -10.59 10.37 -1.24
CA ARG A 56 -11.62 11.38 -1.57
C ARG A 56 -12.52 10.98 -2.75
N HIS A 57 -12.15 9.93 -3.50
CA HIS A 57 -12.88 9.46 -4.66
C HIS A 57 -13.26 7.98 -4.50
N PRO A 58 -14.47 7.66 -3.99
CA PRO A 58 -14.86 6.29 -3.65
C PRO A 58 -14.64 5.27 -4.78
N LYS A 59 -14.93 5.64 -6.03
CA LYS A 59 -14.69 4.78 -7.20
C LYS A 59 -13.20 4.44 -7.40
N LYS A 60 -12.30 5.41 -7.22
CA LYS A 60 -10.85 5.20 -7.34
C LYS A 60 -10.31 4.34 -6.20
N SER A 61 -10.80 4.58 -4.98
CA SER A 61 -10.44 3.76 -3.82
C SER A 61 -10.84 2.30 -4.02
N MET A 62 -12.08 2.05 -4.47
CA MET A 62 -12.57 0.70 -4.74
C MET A 62 -11.83 0.00 -5.89
N GLY A 63 -11.47 0.74 -6.95
CA GLY A 63 -10.65 0.20 -8.05
C GLY A 63 -9.29 -0.26 -7.56
N TRP A 64 -8.54 0.64 -6.90
CA TRP A 64 -7.23 0.32 -6.34
C TRP A 64 -7.28 -0.86 -5.36
N TYR A 65 -8.30 -0.92 -4.50
CA TYR A 65 -8.46 -2.01 -3.54
C TYR A 65 -8.68 -3.36 -4.23
N ARG A 66 -9.51 -3.41 -5.28
CA ARG A 66 -9.75 -4.62 -6.09
C ARG A 66 -8.48 -5.05 -6.81
N ASP A 67 -7.78 -4.11 -7.44
CA ASP A 67 -6.54 -4.39 -8.17
C ASP A 67 -5.45 -4.90 -7.23
N THR A 68 -5.34 -4.31 -6.03
CA THR A 68 -4.40 -4.75 -4.99
C THR A 68 -4.73 -6.16 -4.50
N LYS A 69 -6.01 -6.46 -4.24
CA LYS A 69 -6.44 -7.81 -3.84
C LYS A 69 -6.13 -8.85 -4.91
N LYS A 70 -6.35 -8.51 -6.18
CA LYS A 70 -6.00 -9.37 -7.31
C LYS A 70 -4.49 -9.61 -7.38
N ALA A 71 -3.70 -8.54 -7.34
CA ALA A 71 -2.24 -8.64 -7.37
C ALA A 71 -1.70 -9.51 -6.22
N PHE A 72 -2.26 -9.38 -5.00
CA PHE A 72 -1.91 -10.23 -3.87
C PHE A 72 -2.29 -11.71 -4.10
N ALA A 73 -3.46 -11.96 -4.67
CA ALA A 73 -3.91 -13.32 -4.97
C ALA A 73 -2.98 -14.02 -5.96
N ASP A 74 -2.44 -13.28 -6.93
CA ASP A 74 -1.54 -13.80 -7.98
C ASP A 74 -0.09 -14.02 -7.50
N LEU A 75 0.28 -13.54 -6.30
CA LEU A 75 1.62 -13.75 -5.75
C LEU A 75 1.84 -15.19 -5.26
N PRO A 76 3.06 -15.73 -5.38
CA PRO A 76 3.42 -16.98 -4.73
C PRO A 76 3.38 -16.82 -3.21
N GLU A 77 3.18 -17.94 -2.51
CA GLU A 77 3.44 -18.00 -1.08
C GLU A 77 4.94 -18.06 -0.82
N ASP A 78 5.37 -17.39 0.25
CA ASP A 78 6.72 -17.49 0.85
C ASP A 78 6.93 -18.88 1.47
#